data_AF-A0A2A3LL45-F1
#
_entry.id   AF-A0A2A3LL45-F1
#
_cell.length_a   1.000
_cell.length_b   1.000
_cell.length_c   1.000
_cell.angle_alpha   90.00
_cell.angle_beta   90.00
_cell.angle_gamma   90.00
#
_symmetry.space_group_name_H-M   'P 1'
#
loop_
_entity.id
_entity.type
_entity.pdbx_description
1 polymer ?
#
loop_
_entity_poly.entity_id
_entity_poly.type
_entity_poly.pdbx_seq_one_letter_code
_entity_poly.pdbx_strand_id
1 'polypeptide(L)' 'MATAREMLDLYTTAEANVLKGQRVRFGDRELTRANLEEIRAGRREWQARVDAEARRGRSGWAVADFGGMT' A
#
# COMPACT_ATOMS: atom_id res chain seq x y z
N MET A 1 -0.92 14.55 4.21
CA MET A 1 -1.64 13.26 4.07
C MET A 1 -0.61 12.28 3.56
N ALA A 2 -0.14 11.32 4.38
CA ALA A 2 0.73 10.27 3.87
C ALA A 2 -0.10 9.39 2.91
N THR A 3 0.39 9.22 1.69
CA THR A 3 -0.26 8.42 0.65
C THR A 3 -0.20 6.93 1.03
N ALA A 4 -1.16 6.13 0.57
CA ALA A 4 -1.15 4.69 0.84
C ALA A 4 0.15 4.01 0.37
N ARG A 5 0.84 4.62 -0.61
CA ARG A 5 2.14 4.16 -1.12
C ARG A 5 3.28 4.39 -0.15
N GLU A 6 3.30 5.53 0.56
CA GLU A 6 4.27 5.78 1.63
C GLU A 6 4.12 4.78 2.77
N MET A 7 2.87 4.42 3.13
CA MET A 7 2.61 3.40 4.13
C MET A 7 3.15 2.03 3.70
N LEU A 8 2.92 1.62 2.44
CA LEU A 8 3.44 0.36 1.91
C LEU A 8 4.98 0.28 1.95
N ASP A 9 5.65 1.38 1.64
CA ASP A 9 7.11 1.46 1.67
C ASP A 9 7.66 1.30 3.12
N LEU A 10 7.00 1.94 4.08
CA LEU A 10 7.32 1.77 5.51
C LEU A 10 7.17 0.31 5.97
N TYR A 11 6.09 -0.37 5.58
CA TYR A 11 5.89 -1.80 5.90
C TYR A 11 6.93 -2.70 5.22
N THR A 12 7.36 -2.35 4.01
CA THR A 12 8.38 -3.09 3.26
C THR A 12 9.75 -2.96 3.93
N THR A 13 10.11 -1.74 4.32
CA THR A 13 11.33 -1.44 5.07
C THR A 13 11.30 -2.11 6.45
N ALA A 14 10.13 -2.12 7.10
CA ALA A 14 9.95 -2.80 8.38
C ALA A 14 10.19 -4.31 8.27
N GLU A 15 9.64 -4.98 7.25
CA GLU A 15 9.91 -6.42 7.03
C GLU A 15 11.40 -6.68 6.81
N ALA A 16 12.09 -5.87 6.01
CA ALA A 16 13.52 -6.03 5.76
C ALA A 16 14.35 -5.87 7.05
N ASN A 17 14.01 -4.90 7.90
CA ASN A 17 14.69 -4.69 9.18
C ASN A 17 14.41 -5.82 10.18
N VAL A 18 13.17 -6.30 10.23
CA VAL A 18 12.79 -7.45 11.05
C VAL A 18 13.49 -8.73 10.61
N LEU A 19 13.63 -8.96 9.30
CA LEU A 19 14.38 -10.09 8.77
C LEU A 19 15.88 -10.00 9.08
N LYS A 20 16.43 -8.78 9.20
CA LYS A 20 17.80 -8.51 9.68
C LYS A 20 17.96 -8.66 11.20
N GLY A 21 16.88 -8.98 11.93
CA GLY A 21 16.89 -9.13 13.39
C GLY A 21 16.70 -7.81 14.15
N GLN A 22 16.37 -6.72 13.48
CA GLN A 22 16.09 -5.43 14.11
C GLN A 22 14.61 -5.30 14.45
N ARG A 23 14.31 -4.68 15.60
CA ARG A 23 12.94 -4.40 16.05
C ARG A 23 12.51 -3.06 15.49
N VAL A 24 11.34 -3.01 14.87
CA VAL A 24 10.85 -1.81 14.18
C VAL A 24 9.64 -1.27 14.90
N ARG A 25 9.66 -0.01 15.33
CA ARG A 25 8.49 0.64 15.90
C ARG A 25 7.66 1.28 14.79
N PHE A 26 6.38 0.91 14.73
CA PHE A 26 5.40 1.44 13.80
C PHE A 26 4.26 2.08 14.60
N GLY A 27 4.31 3.40 14.73
CA GLY A 27 3.43 4.14 15.65
C GLY A 27 3.63 3.63 17.08
N ASP A 28 2.54 3.19 17.71
CA ASP A 28 2.52 2.64 19.07
C ASP A 28 2.87 1.14 19.15
N ARG A 29 3.09 0.47 18.02
CA ARG A 29 3.35 -0.99 17.97
C ARG A 29 4.81 -1.29 17.67
N GLU A 30 5.37 -2.27 18.37
CA GLU A 30 6.71 -2.80 18.07
C GLU A 30 6.60 -4.09 17.23
N LEU A 31 7.13 -4.04 16.02
CA LEU A 31 7.17 -5.13 15.06
C LEU A 31 8.50 -5.86 15.19
N THR A 32 8.43 -7.17 15.41
CA THR A 32 9.60 -8.06 15.57
C THR A 32 9.41 -9.32 14.73
N ARG A 33 10.39 -10.23 14.72
CA ARG A 33 10.33 -11.48 13.91
C ARG A 33 9.14 -12.36 14.27
N ALA A 34 8.60 -12.24 15.48
CA ALA A 34 7.38 -12.92 15.89
C ALA A 34 6.12 -12.39 15.17
N ASN A 35 6.12 -11.13 14.74
CA ASN A 35 4.98 -10.46 14.09
C ASN A 35 5.09 -10.48 12.55
N LEU A 36 5.94 -11.34 11.97
CA LEU A 36 6.22 -11.34 10.52
C LEU A 36 4.97 -11.61 9.68
N GLU A 37 4.06 -12.46 10.17
CA GLU A 37 2.77 -12.70 9.55
C GLU A 37 1.89 -11.43 9.56
N GLU A 38 1.91 -10.68 10.65
CA GLU A 38 1.15 -9.43 10.81
C GLU A 38 1.68 -8.32 9.89
N ILE A 39 3.01 -8.22 9.74
CA ILE A 39 3.66 -7.29 8.79
C ILE A 39 3.25 -7.63 7.35
N ARG A 40 3.19 -8.92 7.01
CA ARG A 40 2.75 -9.38 5.68
C ARG A 40 1.27 -9.10 5.44
N ALA A 41 0.43 -9.32 6.45
CA ALA A 41 -0.99 -9.00 6.38
C ALA A 41 -1.20 -7.50 6.16
N GLY A 42 -0.54 -6.65 6.96
CA GLY A 42 -0.57 -5.19 6.81
C GLY A 42 -0.13 -4.74 5.42
N ARG A 43 0.95 -5.32 4.87
CA ARG A 43 1.39 -4.99 3.50
C ARG A 43 0.34 -5.33 2.45
N ARG A 44 -0.31 -6.49 2.53
CA ARG A 44 -1.37 -6.87 1.58
C ARG A 44 -2.55 -5.91 1.67
N GLU A 45 -2.92 -5.52 2.87
CA GLU A 45 -3.99 -4.56 3.11
C GLU A 45 -3.64 -3.21 2.48
N TRP A 46 -2.47 -2.65 2.77
CA TRP A 46 -2.03 -1.38 2.19
C TRP A 46 -1.84 -1.46 0.69
N GLN A 47 -1.36 -2.58 0.15
CA GLN A 47 -1.30 -2.81 -1.30
C GLN A 47 -2.69 -2.74 -1.93
N ALA A 48 -3.68 -3.42 -1.33
CA ALA A 48 -5.06 -3.34 -1.80
C ALA A 48 -5.63 -1.92 -1.73
N ARG A 49 -5.27 -1.14 -0.70
CA ARG A 49 -5.65 0.28 -0.60
C ARG A 49 -4.97 1.15 -1.66
N VAL A 50 -3.69 0.94 -1.93
CA VAL A 50 -2.96 1.61 -3.01
C VAL A 50 -3.60 1.31 -4.36
N ASP A 51 -3.92 0.04 -4.62
CA ASP A 51 -4.58 -0.36 -5.86
C ASP A 51 -5.99 0.23 -5.98
N ALA A 52 -6.74 0.30 -4.88
CA ALA A 52 -8.06 0.93 -4.84
C ALA A 52 -7.97 2.46 -5.07
N GLU A 53 -6.98 3.12 -4.45
CA GLU A 53 -6.72 4.55 -4.64
C GLU A 53 -6.27 4.85 -6.07
N ALA A 54 -5.39 4.03 -6.64
CA ALA A 54 -4.97 4.10 -8.03
C ALA A 54 -6.12 3.88 -9.02
N ARG A 55 -7.09 3.01 -8.69
CA ARG A 55 -8.31 2.81 -9.49
C ARG A 55 -9.28 3.98 -9.35
N ARG A 56 -9.46 4.54 -8.15
CA ARG A 56 -10.30 5.74 -7.93
C ARG A 56 -9.73 6.98 -8.63
N GLY A 57 -8.41 7.15 -8.68
CA GLY A 57 -7.78 8.20 -9.49
C GLY A 57 -7.95 8.01 -11.01
N ARG A 58 -8.32 6.80 -11.45
CA ARG A 58 -8.64 6.45 -12.84
C ARG A 58 -10.13 6.36 -13.13
N SER A 59 -11.01 6.94 -12.29
CA SER A 59 -12.40 7.19 -12.69
C SER A 59 -12.44 8.31 -13.74
N GLY A 60 -11.82 8.06 -14.89
CA GLY A 60 -12.06 8.81 -16.10
C GLY A 60 -13.44 8.43 -16.57
N TRP A 61 -14.36 9.39 -16.53
CA TRP A 61 -15.61 9.32 -17.25
C TRP A 61 -15.29 8.85 -18.67
N ALA A 62 -15.92 7.76 -19.12
CA ALA A 62 -15.77 7.34 -20.51
C ALA A 62 -16.36 8.47 -21.37
N VAL A 63 -15.51 9.26 -22.02
CA VAL A 63 -15.94 10.20 -23.04
C VAL A 63 -16.35 9.34 -24.22
N ALA A 64 -17.65 9.22 -24.46
CA ALA A 64 -18.15 8.60 -25.68
C ALA A 64 -17.74 9.50 -26.85
N ASP A 65 -16.86 8.98 -27.72
CA ASP A 65 -16.54 9.62 -28.99
C ASP A 65 -17.71 9.39 -29.95
N PHE A 66 -18.53 10.41 -30.14
CA PHE A 66 -19.53 10.46 -31.20
C PHE A 66 -18.89 11.07 -32.44
N GLY A 67 -17.85 10.43 -32.98
CA GLY A 67 -17.29 10.72 -34.29
C GLY A 67 -18.28 10.32 -35.40
N GLY A 68 -19.39 11.06 -35.51
CA GLY A 68 -20.32 10.98 -36.62
C GLY A 68 -19.67 11.56 -37.87
N MET A 69 -19.19 10.68 -38.76
CA MET A 69 -18.83 11.04 -40.13
C MET A 69 -20.08 10.89 -41.00
N THR A 70 -20.67 12.03 -41.38
CA THR A 70 -21.58 12.19 -42.53
C THR A 70 -20.82 12.12 -43.84
#